data_AF-A0A7L5YUZ1-F1
#
_entry.id   AF-A0A7L5YUZ1-F1
#
_cell.length_a   1.000
_cell.length_b   1.000
_cell.length_c   1.000
_cell.angle_alpha   90.00
_cell.angle_beta   90.00
_cell.angle_gamma   90.00
#
_symmetry.space_group_name_H-M   'P 1'
#
loop_
_entity.id
_entity.type
_entity.pdbx_description
1 polymer ?
#
loop_
_entity_poly.entity_id
_entity_poly.type
_entity_poly.pdbx_seq_one_letter_code
_entity_poly.pdbx_strand_id
1 'polypeptide(L)'
;MSFIDPPLFIPTPGNRQYKHALDTIDRYIYGIIRQRQKQPLGDDLLSLLMAARDEQTGQAMDEKQLRDEVLITFFAGHETTAQTLTWTWYLLSKYPAVEEKLHAEPTVCSAAARRPWTTCPGSPTRAWCSTRRCASIHPSR
;
A
#
# COMPACT_ATOMS: atom_id res chain seq x y z
N MET A 1 0.58 32.37 8.51
CA MET A 1 -0.51 31.76 7.72
C MET A 1 -1.11 32.87 6.87
N SER A 2 -0.93 32.79 5.54
CA SER A 2 -1.49 33.77 4.60
C SER A 2 -3.00 33.59 4.54
N PHE A 3 -3.77 34.67 4.60
CA PHE A 3 -5.24 34.66 4.72
C PHE A 3 -5.96 34.40 3.37
N ILE A 4 -5.20 34.21 2.29
CA ILE A 4 -5.71 34.02 0.92
C ILE A 4 -4.83 32.97 0.24
N ASP A 5 -5.39 31.80 -0.03
CA ASP A 5 -4.78 30.79 -0.91
C ASP A 5 -5.17 31.09 -2.36
N PRO A 6 -4.26 31.64 -3.18
CA PRO A 6 -4.58 31.98 -4.56
C PRO A 6 -4.81 30.69 -5.37
N PRO A 7 -5.82 30.66 -6.25
CA PRO A 7 -6.10 29.49 -7.08
C PRO A 7 -4.86 29.05 -7.89
N LEU A 8 -4.75 27.74 -8.13
CA LEU A 8 -3.54 27.09 -8.66
C LEU A 8 -3.03 27.63 -10.00
N PHE A 9 -3.87 28.31 -10.79
CA PHE A 9 -3.44 28.92 -12.04
C PHE A 9 -2.55 30.15 -11.83
N ILE A 10 -2.63 30.82 -10.67
CA ILE A 10 -1.81 31.99 -10.34
C ILE A 10 -0.38 31.51 -10.05
N PRO A 11 0.66 32.03 -10.72
CA PRO A 11 2.02 31.50 -10.66
C PRO A 11 2.80 32.01 -9.42
N THR A 12 2.23 31.86 -8.23
CA THR A 12 2.92 32.14 -6.96
C THR A 12 4.05 31.14 -6.72
N PRO A 13 5.06 31.48 -5.90
CA PRO A 13 6.13 30.53 -5.56
C PRO A 13 5.60 29.20 -5.01
N GLY A 14 4.59 29.25 -4.13
CA GLY A 14 3.93 28.05 -3.59
C GLY A 14 3.21 27.22 -4.66
N ASN A 15 2.44 27.86 -5.55
CA ASN A 15 1.74 27.15 -6.63
C ASN A 15 2.72 26.54 -7.64
N ARG A 16 3.86 27.20 -7.91
CA ARG A 16 4.93 26.65 -8.75
C ARG A 16 5.58 25.42 -8.11
N GLN A 17 5.89 25.49 -6.82
CA GLN A 17 6.46 24.35 -6.09
C GLN A 17 5.49 23.16 -6.07
N TYR A 18 4.21 23.41 -5.81
CA TYR A 18 3.17 22.39 -5.82
C TYR A 18 3.01 21.74 -7.20
N LYS A 19 2.92 22.54 -8.27
CA LYS A 19 2.88 22.01 -9.65
C LYS A 19 4.10 21.17 -9.99
N HIS A 20 5.30 21.63 -9.61
CA HIS A 20 6.52 20.87 -9.84
C HIS A 20 6.51 19.52 -9.10
N ALA A 21 5.95 19.46 -7.89
CA ALA A 21 5.78 18.21 -7.15
C ALA A 21 4.81 17.26 -7.86
N LEU A 22 3.67 17.77 -8.35
CA LEU A 22 2.73 17.00 -9.16
C LEU A 22 3.35 16.48 -10.46
N ASP A 23 4.07 17.35 -11.19
CA ASP A 23 4.77 16.97 -12.43
C ASP A 23 5.82 15.88 -12.18
N THR A 24 6.45 15.89 -11.01
CA THR A 24 7.42 14.87 -10.61
C THR A 24 6.72 13.52 -10.40
N ILE A 25 5.62 13.51 -9.64
CA ILE A 25 4.81 12.31 -9.39
C ILE A 25 4.29 11.74 -10.72
N ASP A 26 3.70 12.59 -11.56
CA ASP A 26 3.14 12.21 -12.85
C ASP A 26 4.18 11.54 -13.74
N ARG A 27 5.37 12.14 -13.83
CA ARG A 27 6.46 11.59 -14.63
C ARG A 27 6.83 10.18 -14.21
N TYR A 28 6.89 9.89 -12.91
CA TYR A 28 7.20 8.56 -12.41
C TYR A 28 6.07 7.57 -12.65
N ILE A 29 4.82 7.95 -12.35
CA ILE A 29 3.67 7.05 -12.50
C ILE A 29 3.44 6.72 -13.98
N TYR A 30 3.42 7.72 -14.87
CA TYR A 30 3.32 7.45 -16.31
C TYR A 30 4.51 6.64 -16.82
N GLY A 31 5.70 6.84 -16.26
CA GLY A 31 6.87 5.99 -16.55
C GLY A 31 6.61 4.52 -16.22
N ILE A 32 6.10 4.24 -15.02
CA ILE A 32 5.75 2.89 -14.55
C ILE A 32 4.65 2.28 -15.43
N ILE A 33 3.58 3.03 -15.73
CA ILE A 33 2.47 2.57 -16.57
C ILE A 33 2.98 2.17 -17.96
N ARG A 34 3.75 3.05 -18.61
CA ARG A 34 4.31 2.78 -19.95
C ARG A 34 5.30 1.63 -19.96
N GLN A 35 6.08 1.46 -18.89
CA GLN A 35 6.97 0.32 -18.76
C GLN A 35 6.17 -0.98 -18.62
N ARG A 36 5.10 -0.96 -17.82
CA ARG A 36 4.23 -2.11 -17.60
C ARG A 36 3.48 -2.54 -18.85
N GLN A 37 3.01 -1.59 -19.65
CA GLN A 37 2.35 -1.83 -20.94
C GLN A 37 3.23 -2.57 -21.96
N LYS A 38 4.55 -2.49 -21.83
CA LYS A 38 5.49 -3.21 -22.71
C LYS A 38 5.74 -4.66 -22.26
N GLN A 39 5.18 -5.08 -21.13
CA GLN A 39 5.39 -6.40 -20.55
C GLN A 39 4.07 -7.18 -20.51
N PRO A 40 4.10 -8.52 -20.60
CA PRO A 40 2.92 -9.34 -20.38
C PRO A 40 2.28 -9.04 -19.02
N LEU A 41 0.95 -9.11 -18.94
CA LEU A 41 0.23 -8.96 -17.67
C LEU A 41 0.71 -10.00 -16.65
N GLY A 42 0.82 -9.57 -15.40
CA GLY A 42 1.38 -10.33 -14.29
C GLY A 42 0.45 -10.27 -13.08
N ASP A 43 0.93 -10.77 -11.95
CA ASP A 43 0.15 -10.83 -10.71
C ASP A 43 0.42 -9.59 -9.85
N ASP A 44 0.11 -8.42 -10.39
CA ASP A 44 0.30 -7.13 -9.74
C ASP A 44 -0.93 -6.22 -9.92
N LEU A 45 -1.09 -5.26 -9.02
CA LEU A 45 -2.23 -4.34 -9.02
C LEU A 45 -2.41 -3.62 -10.36
N LEU A 46 -1.32 -3.16 -10.97
CA LEU A 46 -1.40 -2.41 -12.21
C LEU A 46 -1.87 -3.30 -13.36
N SER A 47 -1.44 -4.56 -13.39
CA SER A 47 -1.96 -5.57 -14.33
C SER A 47 -3.46 -5.80 -14.15
N LEU A 48 -3.94 -5.86 -12.90
CA LEU A 48 -5.37 -5.99 -12.61
C LEU A 48 -6.16 -4.79 -13.14
N LEU A 49 -5.67 -3.57 -12.89
CA LEU A 49 -6.30 -2.33 -13.39
C LEU A 49 -6.29 -2.24 -14.92
N MET A 50 -5.21 -2.65 -15.57
CA MET A 50 -5.11 -2.69 -17.04
C MET A 50 -6.02 -3.75 -17.68
N ALA A 51 -6.27 -4.86 -16.97
CA ALA A 51 -7.19 -5.91 -17.40
C ALA A 51 -8.66 -5.55 -17.12
N ALA A 52 -8.92 -4.65 -16.18
CA ALA A 52 -10.27 -4.23 -15.81
C ALA A 52 -11.00 -3.60 -17.01
N ARG A 53 -12.30 -3.88 -17.09
CA ARG A 53 -13.21 -3.31 -18.09
C ARG A 53 -14.41 -2.72 -17.36
N ASP A 54 -14.85 -1.57 -17.85
CA ASP A 54 -16.07 -0.94 -17.37
C ASP A 54 -17.28 -1.82 -17.68
N GLU A 55 -18.15 -2.05 -16.69
CA GLU A 55 -19.27 -3.00 -16.80
C GLU A 55 -20.35 -2.55 -17.79
N GLN A 56 -20.50 -1.24 -17.99
CA GLN A 56 -21.57 -0.67 -18.83
C GLN A 56 -21.11 -0.49 -20.28
N THR A 57 -19.87 -0.05 -20.47
CA THR A 57 -19.32 0.34 -21.77
C THR A 57 -18.33 -0.68 -22.34
N GLY A 58 -17.85 -1.62 -21.51
CA GLY A 58 -16.82 -2.59 -21.88
C GLY A 58 -15.44 -1.98 -22.13
N GLN A 59 -15.25 -0.69 -21.87
CA GLN A 59 -14.00 0.00 -22.18
C GLN A 59 -12.91 -0.29 -21.15
N ALA A 60 -11.66 -0.26 -21.60
CA ALA A 60 -10.49 -0.27 -20.73
C ALA A 60 -10.25 1.14 -20.14
N MET A 61 -9.57 1.20 -19.00
CA MET A 61 -9.11 2.47 -18.44
C MET A 61 -8.08 3.12 -19.36
N ASP A 62 -8.17 4.44 -19.55
CA ASP A 62 -7.14 5.22 -20.23
C ASP A 62 -5.91 5.45 -19.31
N GLU A 63 -4.82 5.99 -19.86
CA GLU A 63 -3.59 6.25 -19.08
C GLU A 63 -3.83 7.17 -17.88
N LYS A 64 -4.74 8.14 -17.99
CA LYS A 64 -5.03 9.10 -16.93
C LYS A 64 -5.80 8.43 -15.81
N GLN A 65 -6.81 7.63 -16.14
CA GLN A 65 -7.57 6.84 -15.17
C GLN A 65 -6.65 5.86 -14.44
N LEU A 66 -5.78 5.15 -15.17
CA LEU A 66 -4.77 4.28 -14.55
C LEU A 66 -3.86 5.06 -13.59
N ARG A 67 -3.39 6.24 -13.99
CA ARG A 67 -2.57 7.10 -13.12
C ARG A 67 -3.33 7.49 -11.86
N ASP A 68 -4.58 7.90 -11.99
CA ASP A 68 -5.41 8.37 -10.88
C ASP A 68 -5.71 7.23 -9.88
N GLU A 69 -6.03 6.03 -10.38
CA GLU A 69 -6.28 4.84 -9.54
C GLU A 69 -5.02 4.29 -8.86
N VAL A 70 -3.87 4.35 -9.54
CA VAL A 70 -2.58 4.01 -8.91
C VAL A 70 -2.26 5.00 -7.80
N LEU A 71 -2.46 6.30 -8.05
CA LEU A 71 -2.14 7.34 -7.09
C LEU A 71 -3.03 7.25 -5.83
N ILE A 72 -4.35 7.07 -6.01
CA ILE A 72 -5.27 6.96 -4.88
C ILE A 72 -4.97 5.72 -4.03
N THR A 73 -4.67 4.58 -4.68
CA THR A 73 -4.33 3.34 -3.97
C THR A 73 -3.01 3.48 -3.20
N PHE A 74 -2.01 4.11 -3.81
CA PHE A 74 -0.72 4.36 -3.17
C PHE A 74 -0.87 5.20 -1.90
N PHE A 75 -1.58 6.33 -1.97
CA PHE A 75 -1.76 7.19 -0.79
C PHE A 75 -2.60 6.55 0.30
N ALA A 76 -3.67 5.83 -0.07
CA ALA A 76 -4.50 5.10 0.88
C ALA A 76 -3.67 4.09 1.71
N GLY A 77 -2.74 3.38 1.07
CA GLY A 77 -1.85 2.43 1.74
C GLY A 77 -0.72 3.11 2.51
N HIS A 78 -0.12 4.16 1.96
CA HIS A 78 1.08 4.78 2.52
C HIS A 78 0.82 5.42 3.88
N GLU A 79 -0.21 6.27 3.99
CA GLU A 79 -0.46 7.02 5.22
C GLU A 79 -0.89 6.10 6.37
N THR A 80 -1.77 5.13 6.08
CA THR A 80 -2.30 4.20 7.09
C THR A 80 -1.22 3.24 7.60
N THR A 81 -0.38 2.70 6.73
CA THR A 81 0.71 1.79 7.12
C THR A 81 1.84 2.54 7.83
N ALA A 82 2.24 3.73 7.34
CA ALA A 82 3.27 4.54 7.98
C ALA A 82 2.85 4.95 9.40
N GLN A 83 1.59 5.38 9.57
CA GLN A 83 1.06 5.73 10.89
C GLN A 83 0.99 4.51 11.81
N THR A 84 0.50 3.38 11.29
CA THR A 84 0.44 2.13 12.05
C THR A 84 1.82 1.73 12.54
N LEU A 85 2.82 1.66 11.65
CA LEU A 85 4.19 1.31 12.00
C LEU A 85 4.78 2.28 13.00
N THR A 86 4.56 3.59 12.83
CA THR A 86 5.02 4.61 13.78
C THR A 86 4.52 4.32 15.19
N TRP A 87 3.23 4.04 15.34
CA TRP A 87 2.64 3.67 16.64
C TRP A 87 3.13 2.33 17.15
N THR A 88 3.27 1.33 16.27
CA THR A 88 3.82 0.02 16.64
C THR A 88 5.20 0.17 17.27
N TRP A 89 6.12 0.87 16.59
CA TRP A 89 7.48 1.09 17.10
C TRP A 89 7.49 1.93 18.38
N TYR A 90 6.65 2.97 18.44
CA TYR A 90 6.48 3.75 19.66
C TYR A 90 6.05 2.88 20.84
N LEU A 91 5.03 2.04 20.67
CA LEU A 91 4.52 1.17 21.73
C LEU A 91 5.55 0.10 22.12
N LEU A 92 6.26 -0.51 21.17
CA LEU A 92 7.33 -1.46 21.48
C LEU A 92 8.41 -0.81 22.35
N SER A 93 8.82 0.43 22.03
CA SER A 93 9.81 1.17 22.83
C SER A 93 9.35 1.48 24.27
N LYS A 94 8.03 1.49 24.52
CA LYS A 94 7.45 1.74 25.85
C LYS A 94 7.24 0.47 26.67
N TYR A 95 7.19 -0.71 26.04
CA TYR A 95 6.87 -1.98 26.69
C TYR A 95 7.86 -3.09 26.31
N PRO A 96 9.06 -3.13 26.94
CA PRO A 96 10.11 -4.09 26.62
C PRO A 96 9.68 -5.57 26.73
N ALA A 97 8.79 -5.89 27.68
CA ALA A 97 8.27 -7.24 27.83
C ALA A 97 7.42 -7.71 26.63
N VAL A 98 6.83 -6.79 25.85
CA VAL A 98 6.10 -7.11 24.62
C VAL A 98 7.08 -7.26 23.45
N GLU A 99 8.12 -6.42 23.40
CA GLU A 99 9.22 -6.53 22.43
C GLU A 99 9.97 -7.87 22.57
N GLU A 100 10.30 -8.30 23.79
CA GLU A 100 10.92 -9.60 24.05
C GLU A 100 10.06 -10.76 23.54
N LYS A 101 8.74 -10.68 23.72
CA LYS A 101 7.80 -11.69 23.19
C LYS A 101 7.76 -11.69 21.67
N LEU A 102 7.77 -10.51 21.03
CA LEU A 102 7.82 -10.37 19.58
C LEU A 102 9.11 -10.98 19.00
N HIS A 103 10.25 -10.77 19.66
CA HIS A 103 11.53 -11.37 19.24
C HIS A 103 11.63 -12.87 19.51
N ALA A 104 10.95 -13.35 20.56
CA ALA A 104 10.86 -14.77 20.86
C ALA A 104 9.87 -15.52 19.95
N GLU A 105 9.00 -14.80 19.23
CA GLU A 105 8.13 -15.41 18.23
C GLU A 105 9.00 -16.05 17.15
N PRO A 106 8.89 -17.37 16.92
CA PRO A 106 9.71 -18.02 15.91
C PRO A 106 9.46 -17.31 14.58
N THR A 107 10.53 -16.82 13.93
CA THR A 107 10.44 -16.23 12.59
C THR A 107 9.84 -17.26 11.63
N VAL A 108 8.51 -17.23 11.50
CA VAL A 108 7.74 -18.05 10.56
C VAL A 108 8.25 -17.84 9.12
N CYS A 109 8.96 -16.73 8.87
CA CYS A 109 9.48 -16.33 7.57
C CYS A 109 11.01 -16.36 7.37
N SER A 110 11.87 -16.79 8.31
CA SER A 110 13.33 -16.72 8.06
C SER A 110 13.90 -17.95 7.33
N ALA A 111 13.26 -19.12 7.43
CA ALA A 111 13.67 -20.31 6.67
C ALA A 111 12.96 -20.46 5.30
N ALA A 112 12.10 -19.51 4.93
CA ALA A 112 11.20 -19.62 3.79
C ALA A 112 11.26 -18.42 2.82
N ALA A 113 12.39 -17.71 2.74
CA ALA A 113 12.61 -16.61 1.78
C ALA A 113 12.53 -17.02 0.27
N ARG A 114 12.15 -18.26 -0.02
CA ARG A 114 11.91 -18.81 -1.36
C ARG A 114 10.55 -19.52 -1.52
N ARG A 115 9.61 -19.39 -0.57
CA ARG A 115 8.28 -20.03 -0.68
C ARG A 115 7.17 -18.99 -0.86
N PRO A 116 6.19 -19.25 -1.75
CA PRO A 116 4.99 -18.44 -1.84
C PRO A 116 4.27 -18.40 -0.48
N TRP A 117 3.59 -17.29 -0.20
CA TRP A 117 2.77 -17.02 1.00
C TRP A 117 1.74 -18.12 1.36
N THR A 118 1.57 -19.14 0.53
CA THR A 118 0.62 -20.24 0.68
C THR A 118 1.06 -21.31 1.67
N THR A 119 2.30 -21.34 2.17
CA THR A 119 2.73 -22.39 3.10
C THR A 119 3.55 -21.86 4.27
N CYS A 120 2.91 -21.75 5.44
CA CYS A 120 3.60 -21.75 6.73
C CYS A 120 3.84 -23.20 7.18
N PRO A 121 5.07 -23.59 7.55
CA PRO A 121 5.31 -24.90 8.13
C PRO A 121 4.84 -24.89 9.60
N GLY A 122 3.72 -25.55 9.89
CA GLY A 122 3.27 -25.77 11.27
C GLY A 122 1.76 -25.82 11.53
N SER A 123 0.89 -25.47 10.56
CA SER A 123 -0.56 -25.63 10.74
C SER A 123 -1.06 -26.94 10.11
N PRO A 124 -1.76 -27.83 10.84
CA PRO A 124 -2.35 -29.05 10.26
C PRO A 124 -3.49 -28.76 9.28
N THR A 125 -3.98 -27.53 9.22
CA THR A 125 -5.11 -27.12 8.39
C THR A 125 -4.74 -25.89 7.56
N ARG A 126 -4.98 -25.99 6.25
CA ARG A 126 -4.93 -24.90 5.26
C ARG A 126 -6.10 -23.93 5.49
N ALA A 127 -6.23 -23.42 6.72
CA ALA A 127 -7.23 -22.43 7.07
C ALA A 127 -6.48 -21.12 7.29
N TRP A 128 -6.58 -20.25 6.30
CA TRP A 128 -6.15 -18.86 6.33
C TRP A 128 -6.39 -18.22 7.71
N CYS A 129 -5.39 -17.46 8.16
CA CYS A 129 -5.51 -16.49 9.23
C CYS A 129 -6.42 -15.34 8.74
N SER A 130 -7.72 -15.60 8.62
CA SER A 130 -8.71 -14.53 8.50
C SER A 130 -8.74 -13.79 9.83
N THR A 131 -8.63 -12.47 9.75
CA THR A 131 -8.50 -11.46 10.81
C THR A 131 -9.50 -11.53 11.97
N ARG A 132 -10.45 -12.49 11.97
CA ARG A 132 -11.42 -12.68 13.07
C ARG A 132 -10.96 -13.61 14.19
N ARG A 133 -9.96 -14.49 13.98
CA ARG A 133 -9.59 -15.51 15.00
C ARG A 133 -8.51 -15.06 16.00
N CYS A 134 -7.92 -13.87 15.83
CA CYS A 134 -7.07 -13.27 16.87
C CYS A 134 -7.89 -12.62 18.01
N ALA A 135 -9.14 -12.22 17.76
CA ALA A 135 -9.97 -11.50 18.74
C ALA A 135 -10.53 -12.38 19.87
N SER A 136 -10.40 -13.71 19.79
CA SER A 136 -10.94 -14.65 20.78
C SER A 136 -9.91 -15.17 21.80
N ILE A 137 -8.68 -14.62 21.85
CA ILE A 137 -7.63 -15.04 22.81
C ILE A 137 -7.58 -14.07 24.01
N HIS A 138 -8.75 -13.70 24.54
CA HIS A 138 -8.90 -13.18 25.89
C HIS A 138 -10.01 -13.98 26.59
N PRO A 139 -9.67 -14.95 27.45
CA PRO A 139 -10.61 -15.41 28.46
C PRO A 139 -10.70 -14.30 29.51
N SER A 140 -11.91 -13.76 29.68
CA SER A 140 -12.28 -12.97 30.83
C SER A 140 -11.88 -13.70 32.13
N ARG A 141 -10.88 -13.15 32.82
CA ARG A 141 -10.77 -13.20 34.27
C ARG A 141 -10.29 -11.83 34.75
#